data_AF-A0A7C5BIL9-F1
#
_entry.id   AF-A0A7C5BIL9-F1
#
_cell.length_a   1.000
_cell.length_b   1.000
_cell.length_c   1.000
_cell.angle_alpha   90.00
_cell.angle_beta   90.00
_cell.angle_gamma   90.00
#
_symmetry.space_group_name_H-M   'P 1'
#
loop_
_entity.id
_entity.type
_entity.pdbx_description
1 polymer ?
#
loop_
_entity_poly.entity_id
_entity_poly.type
_entity_poly.pdbx_seq_one_letter_code
_entity_poly.pdbx_strand_id
1 'polypeptide(L)'
;MKVALLINPIAGYGFYSNLKDTIGTGNFEREKSLSLKAADTFLSALDLAKITFTVPSGIMGEDLAVEHHCSIRRTVKVSDWPTSERDTEAFVHSLSSEDCDLLVFVGGDGTARCIQRTIAKSIPILGVPAGLKMYSGVYAISPEKAAVAVNTVISSDIVTTQMDILDLDENREIVNYGTVLGLSSTMILQGGKTEYTIQGIDGIVEYVIENMDENTYYVIGTGSTCKS
;
A
#
# COMPACT_ATOMS: atom_id res chain seq x y z
N MET A 1 -1.50 4.47 20.81
CA MET A 1 -0.68 3.68 19.88
C MET A 1 0.26 4.61 19.13
N LYS A 2 1.54 4.25 19.01
CA LYS A 2 2.55 5.00 18.24
C LYS A 2 2.64 4.39 16.84
N VAL A 3 2.24 5.15 15.82
CA VAL A 3 2.23 4.67 14.43
C VAL A 3 3.21 5.50 13.62
N ALA A 4 4.15 4.90 12.92
CA ALA A 4 4.88 5.62 11.88
C ALA A 4 4.04 5.66 10.62
N LEU A 5 3.84 6.85 10.02
CA LEU A 5 3.13 7.01 8.76
C LEU A 5 4.12 7.51 7.69
N LEU A 6 4.23 6.74 6.61
CA LEU A 6 5.04 7.08 5.44
C LEU A 6 4.16 7.09 4.20
N ILE A 7 4.12 8.20 3.49
CA ILE A 7 3.47 8.30 2.18
C ILE A 7 4.58 8.42 1.15
N ASN A 8 4.59 7.53 0.15
CA ASN A 8 5.42 7.72 -1.03
C ASN A 8 4.59 8.51 -2.07
N PRO A 9 4.74 9.84 -2.15
CA PRO A 9 3.83 10.70 -2.92
C PRO A 9 3.97 10.52 -4.44
N ILE A 10 5.08 9.92 -4.90
CA ILE A 10 5.30 9.59 -6.31
C ILE A 10 4.80 8.19 -6.67
N ALA A 11 4.41 7.36 -5.71
CA ALA A 11 3.86 6.04 -6.00
C ALA A 11 2.53 6.16 -6.78
N GLY A 12 2.34 5.24 -7.73
CA GLY A 12 1.12 5.20 -8.56
C GLY A 12 1.16 6.04 -9.82
N TYR A 13 2.15 6.91 -10.05
CA TYR A 13 2.22 7.69 -11.31
C TYR A 13 2.45 6.85 -12.56
N GLY A 14 3.07 5.66 -12.43
CA GLY A 14 3.18 4.69 -13.53
C GLY A 14 1.81 4.27 -14.11
N PHE A 15 0.72 4.43 -13.34
CA PHE A 15 -0.65 4.23 -13.82
C PHE A 15 -0.95 5.06 -15.07
N TYR A 16 -0.56 6.34 -15.09
CA TYR A 16 -0.91 7.25 -16.19
C TYR A 16 -0.14 6.97 -17.47
N SER A 17 0.98 6.26 -17.39
CA SER A 17 1.86 5.94 -18.51
C SER A 17 1.88 4.45 -18.86
N ASN A 18 1.05 3.61 -18.21
CA ASN A 18 1.12 2.14 -18.26
C ASN A 18 2.54 1.60 -17.99
N LEU A 19 3.35 2.33 -17.22
CA LEU A 19 4.67 1.92 -16.80
C LEU A 19 4.59 1.23 -15.43
N LYS A 20 5.46 0.24 -15.23
CA LYS A 20 5.64 -0.42 -13.93
C LYS A 20 6.09 0.58 -12.88
N ASP A 21 7.12 1.34 -13.21
CA ASP A 21 7.76 2.29 -12.31
C ASP A 21 7.39 3.73 -12.65
N THR A 22 7.64 4.61 -11.69
CA THR A 22 7.40 6.05 -11.82
C THR A 22 8.58 6.76 -12.49
N ILE A 23 9.69 6.04 -12.68
CA ILE A 23 10.91 6.47 -13.37
C ILE A 23 10.57 6.82 -14.82
N GLY A 24 10.88 8.05 -15.24
CA GLY A 24 10.64 8.53 -16.60
C GLY A 24 9.26 9.16 -16.84
N THR A 25 8.38 9.24 -15.84
CA THR A 25 7.08 9.93 -15.97
C THR A 25 7.23 11.45 -16.01
N GLY A 26 8.25 12.01 -15.35
CA GLY A 26 8.73 13.40 -15.50
C GLY A 26 7.79 14.52 -15.05
N ASN A 27 6.49 14.25 -14.88
CA ASN A 27 5.48 15.23 -14.48
C ASN A 27 4.70 14.74 -13.26
N PHE A 28 5.19 15.10 -12.07
CA PHE A 28 4.56 14.76 -10.80
C PHE A 28 3.65 15.92 -10.33
N GLU A 29 2.44 15.97 -10.87
CA GLU A 29 1.39 16.90 -10.44
C GLU A 29 0.68 16.37 -9.19
N ARG A 30 0.83 17.06 -8.05
CA ARG A 30 0.30 16.66 -6.74
C ARG A 30 -1.16 16.17 -6.80
N GLU A 31 -2.01 16.85 -7.56
CA GLU A 31 -3.45 16.58 -7.72
C GLU A 31 -3.74 15.22 -8.39
N LYS A 32 -2.76 14.69 -9.12
CA LYS A 32 -2.81 13.38 -9.78
C LYS A 32 -2.19 12.27 -8.92
N SER A 33 -1.59 12.58 -7.78
CA SER A 33 -1.00 11.54 -6.92
C SER A 33 -2.06 10.58 -6.40
N LEU A 34 -1.99 9.32 -6.84
CA LEU A 34 -2.87 8.25 -6.36
C LEU A 34 -2.55 7.89 -4.90
N SER A 35 -1.28 7.98 -4.49
CA SER A 35 -0.89 7.71 -3.12
C SER A 35 -1.35 8.78 -2.14
N LEU A 36 -1.35 10.06 -2.52
CA LEU A 36 -1.96 11.10 -1.67
C LEU A 36 -3.47 10.91 -1.51
N LYS A 37 -4.17 10.52 -2.59
CA LYS A 37 -5.61 10.18 -2.51
C LYS A 37 -5.86 8.97 -1.62
N ALA A 38 -5.07 7.91 -1.78
CA ALA A 38 -5.18 6.72 -0.94
C ALA A 38 -4.89 7.03 0.54
N ALA A 39 -3.89 7.87 0.81
CA ALA A 39 -3.56 8.31 2.16
C ALA A 39 -4.70 9.13 2.79
N ASP A 40 -5.29 10.05 2.02
CA ASP A 40 -6.43 10.86 2.45
C ASP A 40 -7.64 9.97 2.82
N THR A 41 -7.98 8.99 1.96
CA THR A 41 -9.01 8.00 2.25
C THR A 41 -8.72 7.19 3.51
N PHE A 42 -7.46 6.74 3.68
CA PHE A 42 -7.04 6.00 4.86
C PHE A 42 -7.19 6.83 6.14
N LEU A 43 -6.68 8.07 6.16
CA LEU A 43 -6.74 8.95 7.33
C LEU A 43 -8.19 9.33 7.68
N SER A 44 -9.03 9.58 6.67
CA SER A 44 -10.45 9.90 6.85
C SER A 44 -11.25 8.78 7.55
N ALA A 45 -10.83 7.52 7.38
CA ALA A 45 -11.50 6.35 7.94
C ALA A 45 -10.92 5.91 9.30
N LEU A 46 -9.92 6.61 9.82
CA LEU A 46 -9.15 6.21 10.98
C LEU A 46 -9.65 6.84 12.28
N ASP A 47 -9.64 6.10 13.38
CA ASP A 47 -9.86 6.67 14.72
C ASP A 47 -8.58 7.34 15.22
N LEU A 48 -8.44 8.63 14.90
CA LEU A 48 -7.24 9.42 15.17
C LEU A 48 -7.02 9.71 16.67
N ALA A 49 -8.04 9.60 17.51
CA ALA A 49 -7.99 10.06 18.90
C ALA A 49 -6.98 9.29 19.77
N LYS A 50 -6.64 8.05 19.37
CA LYS A 50 -5.73 7.17 20.12
C LYS A 50 -4.38 6.94 19.43
N ILE A 51 -4.13 7.66 18.34
CA ILE A 51 -2.92 7.51 17.53
C ILE A 51 -2.03 8.73 17.71
N THR A 52 -0.75 8.48 17.96
CA THR A 52 0.29 9.47 17.76
C THR A 52 1.13 9.03 16.57
N PHE A 53 1.14 9.85 15.53
CA PHE A 53 1.89 9.56 14.32
C PHE A 53 3.31 10.06 14.40
N THR A 54 4.27 9.24 14.00
CA THR A 54 5.63 9.65 13.66
C THR A 54 5.70 9.79 12.15
N VAL A 55 6.02 10.98 11.64
CA VAL A 55 5.99 11.30 10.20
C VAL A 55 7.30 11.93 9.71
N PRO A 56 7.67 11.70 8.44
CA PRO A 56 8.65 12.53 7.74
C PRO A 56 8.03 13.90 7.43
N SER A 57 8.85 14.93 7.27
CA SER A 57 8.36 16.28 6.99
C SER A 57 7.73 16.42 5.60
N GLY A 58 6.83 17.38 5.46
CA GLY A 58 6.19 17.75 4.20
C GLY A 58 5.27 16.67 3.61
N ILE A 59 5.29 16.57 2.28
CA ILE A 59 4.35 15.78 1.47
C ILE A 59 4.40 14.25 1.71
N MET A 60 5.45 13.74 2.36
CA MET A 60 5.59 12.30 2.67
C MET A 60 4.82 11.87 3.93
N GLY A 61 4.06 12.74 4.57
CA GLY A 61 3.23 12.36 5.71
C GLY A 61 2.70 13.55 6.51
N GLU A 62 3.58 14.51 6.82
CA GLU A 62 3.25 15.69 7.63
C GLU A 62 2.06 16.49 7.07
N ASP A 63 2.08 16.84 5.78
CA ASP A 63 1.07 17.74 5.19
C ASP A 63 -0.36 17.20 5.41
N LEU A 64 -0.58 15.93 5.03
CA LEU A 64 -1.88 15.28 5.17
C LEU A 64 -2.22 15.01 6.64
N ALA A 65 -1.25 14.62 7.47
CA ALA A 65 -1.50 14.40 8.89
C ALA A 65 -1.94 15.70 9.58
N VAL A 66 -1.37 16.85 9.21
CA VAL A 66 -1.79 18.18 9.71
C VAL A 66 -3.19 18.53 9.20
N GLU A 67 -3.48 18.31 7.92
CA GLU A 67 -4.81 18.55 7.32
C GLU A 67 -5.92 17.74 8.03
N HIS A 68 -5.61 16.50 8.41
CA HIS A 68 -6.50 15.61 9.18
C HIS A 68 -6.47 15.86 10.69
N HIS A 69 -5.79 16.92 11.16
CA HIS A 69 -5.69 17.29 12.58
C HIS A 69 -5.13 16.17 13.47
N CYS A 70 -4.20 15.38 12.93
CA CYS A 70 -3.56 14.27 13.64
C CYS A 70 -2.60 14.77 14.74
N SER A 71 -2.46 13.97 15.81
CA SER A 71 -1.36 14.15 16.77
C SER A 71 -0.06 13.62 16.15
N ILE A 72 0.91 14.49 15.89
CA ILE A 72 2.15 14.14 15.16
C ILE A 72 3.44 14.42 15.94
N ARG A 73 4.46 13.59 15.68
CA ARG A 73 5.87 13.80 15.98
C ARG A 73 6.64 13.80 14.66
N ARG A 74 7.48 14.81 14.45
CA ARG A 74 8.31 14.93 13.25
C ARG A 74 9.68 14.33 13.51
N THR A 75 10.23 13.65 12.51
CA THR A 75 11.47 12.85 12.69
C THR A 75 12.57 13.26 11.71
N VAL A 76 12.27 13.17 10.41
CA VAL A 76 13.26 13.41 9.35
C VAL A 76 12.78 14.55 8.46
N LYS A 77 13.70 15.45 8.12
CA LYS A 77 13.47 16.46 7.10
C LYS A 77 13.65 15.82 5.73
N VAL A 78 12.59 15.82 4.93
CA VAL A 78 12.59 15.38 3.53
C VAL A 78 13.15 16.50 2.66
N SER A 79 13.87 16.10 1.61
CA SER A 79 14.46 16.98 0.59
C SER A 79 13.38 17.70 -0.25
N ASP A 80 13.82 18.55 -1.20
CA ASP A 80 12.91 19.19 -2.16
C ASP A 80 12.19 18.17 -3.06
N TRP A 81 11.03 18.57 -3.60
CA TRP A 81 10.22 17.77 -4.53
C TRP A 81 10.90 17.59 -5.90
N PRO A 82 10.85 16.40 -6.53
CA PRO A 82 10.19 15.17 -6.09
C PRO A 82 11.03 14.34 -5.10
N THR A 83 10.34 13.53 -4.30
CA THR A 83 10.96 12.64 -3.30
C THR A 83 11.57 11.40 -3.95
N SER A 84 12.49 10.75 -3.24
CA SER A 84 13.23 9.59 -3.72
C SER A 84 13.13 8.38 -2.77
N GLU A 85 13.63 7.22 -3.22
CA GLU A 85 13.80 6.05 -2.35
C GLU A 85 14.66 6.37 -1.11
N ARG A 86 15.66 7.25 -1.25
CA ARG A 86 16.52 7.66 -0.13
C ARG A 86 15.75 8.38 0.97
N ASP A 87 14.75 9.18 0.62
CA ASP A 87 13.91 9.87 1.62
C ASP A 87 13.05 8.85 2.39
N THR A 88 12.55 7.82 1.69
CA THR A 88 11.87 6.67 2.33
C THR A 88 12.80 5.92 3.29
N GLU A 89 13.98 5.54 2.82
CA GLU A 89 14.97 4.81 3.60
C GLU A 89 15.46 5.61 4.81
N ALA A 90 15.69 6.92 4.65
CA ALA A 90 16.11 7.79 5.75
C ALA A 90 15.05 7.88 6.84
N PHE A 91 13.77 8.00 6.46
CA PHE A 91 12.67 7.98 7.43
C PHE A 91 12.60 6.63 8.16
N VAL A 92 12.63 5.52 7.42
CA VAL A 92 12.51 4.18 8.01
C VAL A 92 13.67 3.88 8.97
N HIS A 93 14.90 4.25 8.63
CA HIS A 93 16.07 4.10 9.51
C HIS A 93 15.97 4.94 10.79
N SER A 94 15.21 6.03 10.79
CA SER A 94 15.03 6.85 11.98
C SER A 94 14.09 6.23 13.01
N LEU A 95 13.34 5.18 12.63
CA LEU A 95 12.37 4.53 13.49
C LEU A 95 13.06 3.57 14.45
N SER A 96 12.59 3.56 15.70
CA SER A 96 12.95 2.59 16.73
C SER A 96 11.72 1.83 17.18
N SER A 97 11.88 0.55 17.53
CA SER A 97 10.79 -0.27 18.08
C SER A 97 10.31 0.20 19.45
N GLU A 98 11.07 1.07 20.14
CA GLU A 98 10.61 1.70 21.39
C GLU A 98 9.58 2.81 21.14
N ASP A 99 9.60 3.40 19.95
CA ASP A 99 8.82 4.58 19.57
C ASP A 99 7.87 4.36 18.38
N CYS A 100 7.79 3.14 17.88
CA CYS A 100 6.94 2.75 16.76
C CYS A 100 6.36 1.35 17.00
N ASP A 101 5.06 1.27 17.23
CA ASP A 101 4.33 0.00 17.39
C ASP A 101 3.99 -0.61 16.03
N LEU A 102 3.82 0.21 15.00
CA LEU A 102 3.42 -0.17 13.64
C LEU A 102 3.87 0.89 12.63
N LEU A 103 4.49 0.48 11.53
CA LEU A 103 4.72 1.33 10.36
C LEU A 103 3.60 1.11 9.34
N VAL A 104 2.80 2.15 9.11
CA VAL A 104 1.84 2.20 7.99
C VAL A 104 2.48 2.97 6.86
N PHE A 105 2.51 2.39 5.65
CA PHE A 105 3.03 3.07 4.47
C PHE A 105 2.02 3.09 3.33
N VAL A 106 2.00 4.16 2.55
CA VAL A 106 1.13 4.34 1.38
C VAL A 106 2.00 4.34 0.12
N GLY A 107 1.84 3.33 -0.73
CA GLY A 107 2.73 3.17 -1.88
C GLY A 107 2.47 1.93 -2.73
N GLY A 108 3.52 1.53 -3.48
CA GLY A 108 3.55 0.33 -4.31
C GLY A 108 4.65 -0.65 -3.89
N ASP A 109 4.76 -1.84 -4.50
CA ASP A 109 5.75 -2.87 -4.13
C ASP A 109 7.19 -2.34 -4.09
N GLY A 110 7.58 -1.43 -5.01
CA GLY A 110 8.87 -0.75 -4.93
C GLY A 110 9.09 0.03 -3.61
N THR A 111 8.04 0.60 -3.03
CA THR A 111 8.07 1.23 -1.70
C THR A 111 8.23 0.18 -0.60
N ALA A 112 7.49 -0.93 -0.68
CA ALA A 112 7.64 -2.04 0.26
C ALA A 112 9.05 -2.63 0.22
N ARG A 113 9.67 -2.71 -0.96
CA ARG A 113 11.08 -3.10 -1.14
C ARG A 113 12.04 -2.12 -0.47
N CYS A 114 11.82 -0.80 -0.60
CA CYS A 114 12.64 0.19 0.12
C CYS A 114 12.56 0.03 1.64
N ILE A 115 11.35 -0.20 2.16
CA ILE A 115 11.12 -0.43 3.58
C ILE A 115 11.80 -1.72 4.02
N GLN A 116 11.64 -2.81 3.26
CA GLN A 116 12.24 -4.12 3.56
C GLN A 116 13.76 -4.05 3.75
N ARG A 117 14.46 -3.25 2.93
CA ARG A 117 15.92 -3.08 3.01
C ARG A 117 16.38 -2.42 4.32
N THR A 118 15.50 -1.68 5.00
CA THR A 118 15.91 -0.69 6.01
C THR A 118 15.19 -0.82 7.35
N ILE A 119 14.00 -1.44 7.37
CA ILE A 119 13.18 -1.57 8.56
C ILE A 119 13.86 -2.45 9.63
N ALA A 120 13.76 -2.01 10.88
CA ALA A 120 14.13 -2.86 12.01
C ALA A 120 13.21 -4.10 12.05
N LYS A 121 13.79 -5.30 12.19
CA LYS A 121 13.06 -6.58 12.12
C LYS A 121 11.89 -6.73 13.10
N SER A 122 11.85 -5.91 14.16
CA SER A 122 10.82 -5.93 15.20
C SER A 122 9.62 -5.03 14.92
N ILE A 123 9.69 -4.10 13.97
CA ILE A 123 8.58 -3.18 13.69
C ILE A 123 7.68 -3.83 12.62
N PRO A 124 6.43 -4.17 12.93
CA PRO A 124 5.50 -4.67 11.94
C PRO A 124 5.10 -3.57 10.96
N ILE A 125 4.77 -3.96 9.73
CA ILE A 125 4.33 -3.02 8.69
C ILE A 125 2.94 -3.35 8.16
N LEU A 126 2.25 -2.32 7.68
CA LEU A 126 0.99 -2.41 6.92
C LEU A 126 1.08 -1.51 5.69
N GLY A 127 0.85 -2.09 4.51
CA GLY A 127 0.76 -1.36 3.25
C GLY A 127 -0.67 -0.88 2.96
N VAL A 128 -0.80 0.40 2.67
CA VAL A 128 -1.99 1.03 2.07
C VAL A 128 -1.76 1.06 0.55
N PRO A 129 -2.58 0.36 -0.25
CA PRO A 129 -2.34 0.25 -1.68
C PRO A 129 -2.62 1.57 -2.40
N ALA A 130 -1.65 2.05 -3.18
CA ALA A 130 -1.76 3.27 -4.00
C ALA A 130 -1.73 3.01 -5.52
N GLY A 131 -1.90 1.76 -5.95
CA GLY A 131 -1.78 1.35 -7.36
C GLY A 131 -2.53 0.08 -7.70
N LEU A 132 -2.46 -0.33 -8.97
CA LEU A 132 -3.29 -1.41 -9.53
C LEU A 132 -2.86 -2.83 -9.16
N LYS A 133 -1.56 -3.06 -8.93
CA LYS A 133 -1.00 -4.42 -8.78
C LYS A 133 0.03 -4.42 -7.67
N MET A 134 -0.41 -4.93 -6.52
CA MET A 134 0.45 -5.19 -5.36
C MET A 134 0.62 -6.70 -5.23
N TYR A 135 1.86 -7.16 -5.14
CA TYR A 135 2.21 -8.57 -5.01
C TYR A 135 2.64 -8.92 -3.59
N SER A 136 3.22 -7.96 -2.85
CA SER A 136 3.68 -8.21 -1.49
C SER A 136 2.51 -8.54 -0.55
N GLY A 137 2.75 -9.43 0.41
CA GLY A 137 1.71 -9.89 1.35
C GLY A 137 1.25 -8.85 2.38
N VAL A 138 1.92 -7.70 2.43
CA VAL A 138 1.75 -6.67 3.47
C VAL A 138 0.62 -5.68 3.24
N TYR A 139 -0.04 -5.74 2.07
CA TYR A 139 -1.05 -4.75 1.69
C TYR A 139 -2.45 -5.11 2.15
N ALA A 140 -3.17 -4.10 2.66
CA ALA A 140 -4.62 -4.13 2.74
C ALA A 140 -5.28 -4.20 1.36
N ILE A 141 -6.51 -4.70 1.35
CA ILE A 141 -7.33 -4.80 0.13
C ILE A 141 -7.65 -3.41 -0.45
N SER A 142 -7.81 -2.41 0.43
CA SER A 142 -8.06 -1.02 0.08
C SER A 142 -7.58 -0.08 1.20
N PRO A 143 -7.49 1.23 0.96
CA PRO A 143 -7.16 2.19 2.01
C PRO A 143 -8.13 2.20 3.19
N GLU A 144 -9.43 2.05 2.94
CA GLU A 144 -10.44 1.95 4.00
C GLU A 144 -10.24 0.67 4.83
N LYS A 145 -9.90 -0.46 4.18
CA LYS A 145 -9.60 -1.70 4.88
C LYS A 145 -8.31 -1.63 5.69
N ALA A 146 -7.32 -0.87 5.23
CA ALA A 146 -6.14 -0.58 6.04
C ALA A 146 -6.53 0.20 7.31
N ALA A 147 -7.42 1.19 7.21
CA ALA A 147 -7.90 1.95 8.36
C ALA A 147 -8.65 1.07 9.35
N VAL A 148 -9.52 0.16 8.86
CA VAL A 148 -10.18 -0.84 9.70
C VAL A 148 -9.16 -1.72 10.43
N ALA A 149 -8.13 -2.22 9.73
CA ALA A 149 -7.09 -3.03 10.35
C ALA A 149 -6.35 -2.29 11.47
N VAL A 150 -6.02 -1.01 11.25
CA VAL A 150 -5.39 -0.16 12.27
C VAL A 150 -6.35 0.10 13.45
N ASN A 151 -7.62 0.42 13.19
CA ASN A 151 -8.62 0.64 14.24
C ASN A 151 -8.84 -0.62 15.12
N THR A 152 -8.77 -1.81 14.52
CA THR A 152 -8.83 -3.07 15.25
C THR A 152 -7.66 -3.22 16.20
N VAL A 153 -6.42 -3.01 15.73
CA VAL A 153 -5.21 -3.16 16.58
C VAL A 153 -5.02 -2.02 17.58
N ILE A 154 -5.73 -0.90 17.46
CA ILE A 154 -5.79 0.10 18.55
C ILE A 154 -6.55 -0.46 19.76
N SER A 155 -7.49 -1.37 19.51
CA SER A 155 -8.39 -1.93 20.53
C SER A 155 -8.01 -3.35 20.96
N SER A 156 -6.96 -3.93 20.37
CA SER A 156 -6.50 -5.31 20.61
C SER A 156 -4.97 -5.41 20.51
N ASP A 157 -4.41 -6.59 20.80
CA ASP A 157 -2.99 -6.84 20.54
C ASP A 157 -2.69 -6.90 19.03
N ILE A 158 -1.50 -6.45 18.65
CA ILE A 158 -1.00 -6.54 17.28
C ILE A 158 -0.61 -8.00 17.00
N VAL A 159 -1.34 -8.67 16.12
CA VAL A 159 -0.98 -10.01 15.64
C VAL A 159 -0.18 -9.88 14.35
N THR A 160 1.06 -10.37 14.36
CA THR A 160 2.00 -10.24 13.25
C THR A 160 2.36 -11.58 12.64
N THR A 161 2.74 -11.59 11.36
CA THR A 161 3.32 -12.76 10.68
C THR A 161 4.46 -12.34 9.76
N GLN A 162 5.35 -13.26 9.44
CA GLN A 162 6.32 -13.03 8.36
C GLN A 162 5.57 -12.99 7.03
N MET A 163 5.87 -11.97 6.23
CA MET A 163 5.26 -11.74 4.92
C MET A 163 6.34 -11.49 3.87
N ASP A 164 6.15 -12.09 2.70
CA ASP A 164 7.02 -11.88 1.56
C ASP A 164 6.82 -10.50 0.95
N ILE A 165 7.93 -9.88 0.61
CA ILE A 165 7.99 -8.68 -0.21
C ILE A 165 8.29 -9.11 -1.64
N LEU A 166 7.27 -9.01 -2.48
CA LEU A 166 7.30 -9.43 -3.87
C LEU A 166 7.20 -8.19 -4.75
N ASP A 167 8.00 -8.13 -5.80
CA ASP A 167 7.91 -7.07 -6.81
C ASP A 167 8.27 -7.66 -8.18
N LEU A 168 7.91 -6.97 -9.25
CA LEU A 168 8.37 -7.33 -10.58
C LEU A 168 9.86 -6.97 -10.72
N ASP A 169 10.61 -7.75 -11.48
CA ASP A 169 11.97 -7.40 -11.90
C ASP A 169 11.97 -6.63 -13.25
N GLU A 170 13.14 -6.42 -13.84
CA GLU A 170 13.33 -5.78 -15.15
C GLU A 170 12.65 -6.58 -16.29
N ASN A 171 12.54 -7.90 -16.13
CA ASN A 171 11.97 -8.83 -17.10
C ASN A 171 10.45 -9.04 -16.93
N ARG A 172 9.82 -8.32 -15.98
CA ARG A 172 8.41 -8.46 -15.60
C ARG A 172 8.06 -9.82 -14.98
N GLU A 173 9.02 -10.44 -14.30
CA GLU A 173 8.82 -11.64 -13.50
C GLU A 173 8.63 -11.26 -12.03
N ILE A 174 7.75 -11.97 -11.31
CA ILE A 174 7.53 -11.74 -9.87
C ILE A 174 8.70 -12.37 -9.11
N VAL A 175 9.44 -11.55 -8.37
CA VAL A 175 10.61 -11.95 -7.59
C VAL A 175 10.39 -11.66 -6.11
N ASN A 176 10.85 -12.56 -5.25
CA ASN A 176 10.87 -12.36 -3.80
C ASN A 176 12.15 -11.60 -3.40
N TYR A 177 11.98 -10.40 -2.83
CA TYR A 177 13.07 -9.53 -2.38
C TYR A 177 13.41 -9.69 -0.90
N GLY A 178 12.64 -10.48 -0.16
CA GLY A 178 12.86 -10.78 1.25
C GLY A 178 11.55 -10.85 2.04
N THR A 179 11.69 -10.96 3.36
CA THR A 179 10.57 -11.03 4.29
C THR A 179 10.61 -9.88 5.28
N VAL A 180 9.42 -9.48 5.74
CA VAL A 180 9.22 -8.50 6.80
C VAL A 180 8.18 -8.99 7.79
N LEU A 181 8.18 -8.40 8.99
CA LEU A 181 7.07 -8.54 9.91
C LEU A 181 5.89 -7.70 9.40
N GLY A 182 4.77 -8.32 9.07
CA GLY A 182 3.54 -7.64 8.64
C GLY A 182 2.39 -7.88 9.61
N LEU A 183 1.36 -7.03 9.56
CA LEU A 183 0.08 -7.34 10.24
C LEU A 183 -0.50 -8.64 9.67
N SER A 184 -1.02 -9.51 10.54
CA SER A 184 -1.59 -10.79 10.13
C SER A 184 -2.63 -10.62 9.02
N SER A 185 -2.59 -11.52 8.03
CA SER A 185 -3.55 -11.53 6.91
C SER A 185 -5.00 -11.57 7.37
N THR A 186 -5.28 -12.16 8.54
CA THR A 186 -6.63 -12.13 9.15
C THR A 186 -7.10 -10.72 9.50
N MET A 187 -6.19 -9.84 9.92
CA MET A 187 -6.48 -8.42 10.21
C MET A 187 -6.62 -7.60 8.92
N ILE A 188 -5.77 -7.91 7.92
CA ILE A 188 -5.71 -7.20 6.64
C ILE A 188 -6.89 -7.56 5.71
N LEU A 189 -7.28 -8.84 5.70
CA LEU A 189 -8.28 -9.41 4.80
C LEU A 189 -9.69 -9.47 5.41
N GLN A 190 -9.91 -8.89 6.60
CA GLN A 190 -11.22 -8.87 7.26
C GLN A 190 -12.25 -8.12 6.39
N GLY A 191 -12.88 -8.86 5.48
CA GLY A 191 -13.98 -8.44 4.62
C GLY A 191 -13.69 -8.27 3.13
N GLY A 192 -12.76 -9.02 2.50
CA GLY A 192 -12.73 -9.08 1.03
C GLY A 192 -11.65 -9.99 0.43
N LYS A 193 -12.05 -10.87 -0.49
CA LYS A 193 -11.20 -11.78 -1.28
C LYS A 193 -10.50 -12.88 -0.48
N THR A 194 -11.30 -13.83 -0.05
CA THR A 194 -10.88 -15.24 -0.13
C THR A 194 -10.62 -15.58 -1.59
N GLU A 195 -9.38 -15.95 -1.95
CA GLU A 195 -9.13 -16.72 -3.16
C GLU A 195 -9.80 -18.08 -2.98
N TYR A 196 -10.97 -18.24 -3.56
CA TYR A 196 -11.48 -19.57 -3.83
C TYR A 196 -10.71 -20.10 -5.03
N THR A 197 -10.24 -21.34 -4.98
CA THR A 197 -9.95 -22.11 -6.20
C THR A 197 -11.27 -22.20 -6.97
N ILE A 198 -11.46 -21.31 -7.95
CA ILE A 198 -12.68 -21.31 -8.77
C ILE A 198 -12.59 -22.54 -9.68
N GLN A 199 -13.18 -23.65 -9.26
CA GLN A 199 -13.47 -24.76 -10.15
C GLN A 199 -14.70 -24.39 -10.99
N GLY A 200 -14.66 -24.66 -12.30
CA GLY A 200 -15.78 -24.37 -13.21
C GLY A 200 -15.72 -23.01 -13.92
N ILE A 201 -14.54 -22.41 -14.07
CA ILE A 201 -14.35 -21.21 -14.92
C ILE A 201 -14.88 -21.48 -16.33
N ASP A 202 -14.61 -22.67 -16.89
CA ASP A 202 -15.04 -23.03 -18.24
C ASP A 202 -16.57 -22.92 -18.41
N GLY A 203 -17.35 -23.38 -17.42
CA GLY A 203 -18.81 -23.25 -17.47
C GLY A 203 -19.32 -21.83 -17.34
N ILE A 204 -18.60 -20.97 -16.60
CA ILE A 204 -18.91 -19.53 -16.52
C ILE A 204 -18.60 -18.85 -17.87
N VAL A 205 -17.46 -19.19 -18.48
CA VAL A 205 -17.05 -18.66 -19.79
C VAL A 205 -18.05 -19.08 -20.87
N GLU A 206 -18.43 -20.35 -20.90
CA GLU A 206 -19.40 -20.89 -21.87
C GLU A 206 -20.76 -20.22 -21.72
N TYR A 207 -21.28 -20.09 -20.49
CA TYR A 207 -22.52 -19.36 -20.23
C TYR A 207 -22.45 -17.90 -20.69
N VAL A 208 -21.33 -17.20 -20.43
CA VAL A 208 -21.16 -15.81 -20.86
C VAL A 208 -21.19 -15.74 -22.39
N ILE A 209 -20.42 -16.58 -23.09
CA ILE A 209 -20.37 -16.62 -24.56
C ILE A 209 -21.75 -16.91 -25.16
N GLU A 210 -22.48 -17.90 -24.62
CA GLU A 210 -23.82 -18.27 -25.08
C GLU A 210 -24.85 -17.14 -24.93
N ASN A 211 -24.63 -16.23 -23.98
CA ASN A 211 -25.54 -15.12 -23.68
C ASN A 211 -25.03 -13.76 -24.20
N MET A 212 -23.96 -13.75 -25.02
CA MET A 212 -23.50 -12.53 -25.67
C MET A 212 -24.38 -12.17 -26.87
N ASP A 213 -24.72 -10.89 -26.99
CA ASP A 213 -25.45 -10.32 -28.11
C ASP A 213 -24.46 -9.73 -29.13
N GLU A 214 -24.60 -10.13 -30.39
CA GLU A 214 -23.76 -9.68 -31.51
C GLU A 214 -23.80 -8.16 -31.73
N ASN A 215 -24.83 -7.46 -31.28
CA ASN A 215 -24.98 -6.01 -31.43
C ASN A 215 -24.54 -5.20 -30.20
N THR A 216 -23.90 -5.85 -29.22
CA THR A 216 -23.47 -5.21 -27.98
C THR A 216 -21.94 -5.24 -27.84
N TYR A 217 -21.35 -4.10 -27.47
CA TYR A 217 -19.94 -4.05 -27.11
C TYR A 217 -19.75 -4.42 -25.64
N TYR A 218 -18.89 -5.40 -25.39
CA TYR A 218 -18.54 -5.86 -24.04
C TYR A 218 -17.14 -5.36 -23.67
N VAL A 219 -16.99 -4.83 -22.45
CA VAL A 219 -15.69 -4.47 -21.89
C VAL A 219 -15.29 -5.54 -20.89
N ILE A 220 -14.19 -6.23 -21.18
CA ILE A 220 -13.66 -7.31 -20.34
C ILE A 220 -12.44 -6.79 -19.57
N GLY A 221 -12.45 -6.96 -18.25
CA GLY A 221 -11.37 -6.51 -17.37
C GLY A 221 -10.13 -7.42 -17.40
N THR A 222 -9.03 -6.98 -16.78
CA THR A 222 -7.74 -7.68 -16.77
C THR A 222 -7.63 -8.79 -15.71
N GLY A 223 -8.74 -9.45 -15.38
CA GLY A 223 -8.82 -10.49 -14.34
C GLY A 223 -8.06 -11.77 -14.71
N SER A 224 -7.66 -12.55 -13.69
CA SER A 224 -7.01 -13.86 -13.89
C SER A 224 -7.89 -14.85 -14.66
N THR A 225 -9.22 -14.71 -14.58
CA THR A 225 -10.21 -15.48 -15.34
C THR A 225 -10.08 -15.31 -16.86
N CYS A 226 -9.44 -14.23 -17.35
CA CYS A 226 -9.27 -13.94 -18.78
C CYS A 226 -7.88 -14.34 -19.32
N LYS A 227 -7.07 -15.06 -18.53
CA LYS A 227 -5.71 -15.48 -18.92
C LYS A 227 -5.64 -16.86 -19.62
N SER A 228 -6.77 -17.54 -19.76
CA SER A 228 -6.89 -18.88 -20.37
C SER A 228 -7.08 -18.81 -21.87
#